data_AF-A0A3S5ALP2-F1
#
_entry.id   AF-A0A3S5ALP2-F1
#
_cell.length_a   1.000
_cell.length_b   1.000
_cell.length_c   1.000
_cell.angle_alpha   90.00
_cell.angle_beta   90.00
_cell.angle_gamma   90.00
#
_symmetry.space_group_name_H-M   'P 1'
#
loop_
_entity.id
_entity.type
_entity.pdbx_description
1 polymer ?
#
loop_
_entity_poly.entity_id
_entity_poly.type
_entity_poly.pdbx_seq_one_letter_code
_entity_poly.pdbx_strand_id
1 'polypeptide(L)'
;MTITGQLLIPRRSKPHAHALHCNSLLSSAIRLSNFKLPVQMAHFYHVTTQKPTAVIQTCTGHFTGPDDLNLIICKNTLIEVFEVTSEGLKLIRDVPINARVVAAHMFRRKDKLIDSLFLLTHKAGVAIIECVKHNNMIDFITVAAGSIEDRGSRIIDSGFGVLVDPDANFIVIRFYHGLLKVISLHCIRDRIGTSEVLDANQWTVNTYSVRMHEGNIVDMAFLYDYAQPTFAMIYEDELVLHMRTYEICGREPALKNVQPTLDSIEPDSKLLIPVPRPYGGVIIVGDNIICYHTKDGPHISQYIPQAKASQVLCYTRVDAQRYLLGDMAGRLYMLHLLSEDAATNPNIMAQSTISTASSTSSSTIAAGGSPHRIGSIRIELLGLHLIFMLKSPRSHH
;
A
#
# COMPACT_ATOMS: atom_id res chain seq x y z
N MET A 1 10.41 -50.61 -12.55
CA MET A 1 9.89 -51.77 -13.32
C MET A 1 8.59 -52.22 -12.65
N THR A 2 7.48 -51.55 -12.94
CA THR A 2 6.11 -51.98 -12.63
C THR A 2 5.21 -51.10 -13.51
N ILE A 3 4.56 -51.72 -14.48
CA ILE A 3 3.75 -51.08 -15.53
C ILE A 3 2.30 -51.46 -15.23
N THR A 4 1.44 -50.47 -15.02
CA THR A 4 -0.02 -50.61 -14.99
C THR A 4 -0.60 -50.22 -16.35
N GLY A 5 -1.26 -51.16 -17.01
CA GLY A 5 -1.74 -51.08 -18.39
C GLY A 5 -3.14 -50.47 -18.57
N GLN A 6 -3.35 -49.97 -19.79
CA GLN A 6 -4.46 -49.20 -20.33
C GLN A 6 -5.72 -50.01 -20.72
N LEU A 7 -6.88 -49.33 -20.58
CA LEU A 7 -7.95 -49.06 -21.58
C LEU A 7 -8.39 -50.16 -22.58
N LEU A 8 -9.72 -50.40 -22.68
CA LEU A 8 -10.48 -50.37 -23.95
C LEU A 8 -11.99 -50.67 -23.75
N ILE A 9 -12.83 -49.81 -24.33
CA ILE A 9 -14.29 -49.92 -24.48
C ILE A 9 -14.59 -50.35 -25.94
N PRO A 10 -15.48 -51.33 -26.21
CA PRO A 10 -15.94 -51.60 -27.57
C PRO A 10 -17.35 -51.03 -27.86
N ARG A 11 -17.54 -50.65 -29.13
CA ARG A 11 -18.77 -50.10 -29.75
C ARG A 11 -19.68 -51.19 -30.35
N ARG A 12 -21.00 -50.90 -30.33
CA ARG A 12 -22.11 -51.18 -31.29
C ARG A 12 -22.28 -52.57 -31.93
N SER A 13 -23.51 -53.11 -31.83
CA SER A 13 -24.37 -53.51 -32.99
C SER A 13 -25.81 -53.86 -32.55
N LYS A 14 -26.82 -53.50 -33.37
CA LYS A 14 -28.25 -53.95 -33.33
C LYS A 14 -28.38 -55.25 -34.17
N PRO A 15 -29.46 -56.07 -34.09
CA PRO A 15 -30.70 -55.82 -34.87
C PRO A 15 -32.05 -56.41 -34.35
N HIS A 16 -33.16 -55.91 -34.94
CA HIS A 16 -34.48 -56.49 -35.34
C HIS A 16 -35.23 -57.54 -34.48
N ALA A 17 -36.57 -57.72 -34.51
CA ALA A 17 -37.82 -57.01 -34.85
C ALA A 17 -38.93 -58.11 -34.83
N HIS A 18 -40.18 -57.82 -34.39
CA HIS A 18 -41.48 -58.44 -34.79
C HIS A 18 -42.59 -57.88 -33.83
N ALA A 19 -43.39 -56.88 -34.22
CA ALA A 19 -44.74 -56.94 -34.85
C ALA A 19 -45.80 -57.63 -33.95
N LEU A 20 -46.94 -57.06 -33.54
CA LEU A 20 -48.06 -56.52 -34.34
C LEU A 20 -49.08 -55.69 -33.49
N HIS A 21 -49.68 -54.70 -34.17
CA HIS A 21 -51.04 -54.14 -34.09
C HIS A 21 -51.69 -53.66 -32.77
N CYS A 22 -51.96 -52.35 -32.71
CA CYS A 22 -53.33 -51.88 -32.66
C CYS A 22 -53.49 -50.56 -33.44
N ASN A 23 -54.51 -50.53 -34.29
CA ASN A 23 -54.79 -49.48 -35.28
C ASN A 23 -55.47 -48.25 -34.65
N SER A 24 -55.19 -47.11 -35.28
CA SER A 24 -56.10 -46.00 -35.60
C SER A 24 -56.96 -45.41 -34.48
N LEU A 25 -56.73 -44.13 -34.18
CA LEU A 25 -57.68 -43.04 -34.43
C LEU A 25 -57.04 -41.70 -34.04
N LEU A 26 -57.45 -40.63 -34.72
CA LEU A 26 -57.10 -39.21 -34.52
C LEU A 26 -55.81 -38.70 -35.18
N SER A 27 -55.91 -38.60 -36.51
CA SER A 27 -55.43 -37.43 -37.24
C SER A 27 -55.92 -36.14 -36.56
N SER A 28 -55.01 -35.42 -35.93
CA SER A 28 -55.14 -33.98 -35.71
C SER A 28 -53.78 -33.34 -35.93
N ALA A 29 -53.68 -32.57 -37.01
CA ALA A 29 -52.50 -31.85 -37.42
C ALA A 29 -52.17 -30.76 -36.39
N ILE A 30 -51.22 -31.03 -35.49
CA ILE A 30 -50.59 -29.98 -34.71
C ILE A 30 -49.55 -29.33 -35.62
N ARG A 31 -49.92 -28.19 -36.21
CA ARG A 31 -48.96 -27.21 -36.74
C ARG A 31 -47.99 -26.87 -35.60
N LEU A 32 -46.75 -27.35 -35.69
CA LEU A 32 -45.61 -26.77 -34.98
C LEU A 32 -45.38 -25.36 -35.54
N SER A 33 -46.23 -24.43 -35.10
CA SER A 33 -45.95 -23.01 -35.20
C SER A 33 -44.75 -22.73 -34.30
N ASN A 34 -43.80 -21.97 -34.82
CA ASN A 34 -42.60 -21.51 -34.12
C ASN A 34 -42.98 -20.77 -32.82
N PHE A 35 -43.10 -21.51 -31.71
CA PHE A 35 -43.17 -20.91 -30.37
C PHE A 35 -41.76 -20.47 -29.98
N LYS A 36 -41.37 -19.27 -30.40
CA LYS A 36 -40.36 -18.50 -29.65
C LYS A 36 -40.98 -18.17 -28.30
N LEU A 37 -40.62 -18.92 -27.26
CA LEU A 37 -40.86 -18.50 -25.89
C LEU A 37 -40.26 -17.09 -25.72
N PRO A 38 -41.01 -16.10 -25.21
CA PRO A 38 -40.43 -14.80 -24.94
C PRO A 38 -39.32 -15.00 -23.90
N VAL A 39 -38.09 -14.63 -24.26
CA VAL A 39 -36.98 -14.61 -23.31
C VAL A 39 -37.35 -13.56 -22.27
N GLN A 40 -37.82 -14.03 -21.11
CA GLN A 40 -38.23 -13.16 -20.02
C GLN A 40 -36.94 -12.59 -19.42
N MET A 41 -36.63 -11.34 -19.74
CA MET A 41 -35.46 -10.67 -19.20
C MET A 41 -35.72 -10.39 -17.73
N ALA A 42 -34.90 -10.97 -16.86
CA ALA A 42 -34.93 -10.67 -15.45
C ALA A 42 -34.35 -9.27 -15.23
N HIS A 43 -35.11 -8.39 -14.59
CA HIS A 43 -34.66 -7.06 -14.19
C HIS A 43 -34.30 -7.08 -12.71
N PHE A 44 -33.02 -6.88 -12.41
CA PHE A 44 -32.52 -6.84 -11.04
C PHE A 44 -32.26 -5.39 -10.61
N TYR A 45 -32.75 -5.01 -9.43
CA TYR A 45 -32.39 -3.77 -8.76
C TYR A 45 -31.43 -4.09 -7.61
N HIS A 46 -30.23 -3.52 -7.64
CA HIS A 46 -29.22 -3.73 -6.62
C HIS A 46 -29.09 -2.46 -5.78
N VAL A 47 -29.26 -2.60 -4.46
CA VAL A 47 -29.13 -1.52 -3.48
C VAL A 47 -28.30 -2.00 -2.30
N THR A 48 -27.44 -1.13 -1.80
CA THR A 48 -26.60 -1.41 -0.64
C THR A 48 -27.33 -0.99 0.63
N THR A 49 -27.76 -1.97 1.44
CA THR A 49 -28.40 -1.70 2.73
C THR A 49 -27.42 -1.17 3.77
N GLN A 50 -26.22 -1.75 3.83
CA GLN A 50 -25.15 -1.33 4.75
C GLN A 50 -23.87 -1.10 3.96
N LYS A 51 -23.28 0.09 4.10
CA LYS A 51 -21.99 0.42 3.50
C LYS A 51 -20.88 -0.47 4.09
N PRO A 52 -19.81 -0.78 3.34
CA PRO A 52 -18.70 -1.58 3.84
C PRO A 52 -18.10 -0.95 5.10
N THR A 53 -17.93 -1.76 6.14
CA THR A 53 -17.38 -1.32 7.45
C THR A 53 -15.91 -1.69 7.63
N ALA A 54 -15.43 -2.70 6.90
CA ALA A 54 -14.05 -3.14 6.94
C ALA A 54 -13.11 -2.04 6.42
N VAL A 55 -12.13 -1.67 7.23
CA VAL A 55 -11.13 -0.66 6.87
C VAL A 55 -9.96 -1.36 6.20
N ILE A 56 -9.59 -0.86 5.02
CA ILE A 56 -8.49 -1.38 4.21
C ILE A 56 -7.22 -0.60 4.52
N GLN A 57 -7.31 0.72 4.57
CA GLN A 57 -6.17 1.59 4.76
C GLN A 57 -6.58 2.88 5.47
N THR A 58 -5.65 3.41 6.26
CA THR A 58 -5.76 4.69 6.93
C THR A 58 -4.59 5.58 6.52
N CYS A 59 -4.85 6.88 6.38
CA CYS A 59 -3.85 7.90 6.09
C CYS A 59 -4.04 9.08 7.05
N THR A 60 -2.95 9.65 7.54
CA THR A 60 -2.96 10.81 8.43
C THR A 60 -2.10 11.94 7.85
N GLY A 61 -2.52 13.18 8.08
CA GLY A 61 -1.87 14.40 7.57
C GLY A 61 -2.88 15.49 7.22
N HIS A 62 -2.50 16.44 6.38
CA HIS A 62 -3.15 17.74 6.27
C HIS A 62 -3.92 17.88 4.95
N PHE A 63 -5.11 17.30 4.89
CA PHE A 63 -5.87 17.18 3.64
C PHE A 63 -6.82 18.35 3.41
N THR A 64 -7.52 18.81 4.46
CA THR A 64 -8.58 19.83 4.37
C THR A 64 -8.05 21.26 4.51
N GLY A 65 -6.95 21.42 5.22
CA GLY A 65 -6.26 22.67 5.46
C GLY A 65 -4.80 22.41 5.86
N PRO A 66 -3.91 23.42 5.80
CA PRO A 66 -2.50 23.25 6.11
C PRO A 66 -2.24 22.95 7.60
N ASP A 67 -3.09 23.46 8.49
CA ASP A 67 -2.98 23.29 9.95
C ASP A 67 -3.92 22.21 10.49
N ASP A 68 -4.91 21.81 9.69
CA ASP A 68 -5.93 20.85 10.10
C ASP A 68 -5.35 19.43 10.00
N LEU A 69 -5.33 18.69 11.11
CA LEU A 69 -4.93 17.29 11.10
C LEU A 69 -6.13 16.42 10.72
N ASN A 70 -6.00 15.68 9.62
CA ASN A 70 -7.03 14.80 9.12
C ASN A 70 -6.64 13.33 9.23
N LEU A 71 -7.67 12.50 9.43
CA LEU A 71 -7.60 11.05 9.33
C LEU A 71 -8.53 10.61 8.19
N ILE A 72 -7.95 10.00 7.17
CA ILE A 72 -8.68 9.43 6.04
C ILE A 72 -8.78 7.93 6.24
N ILE A 73 -10.01 7.40 6.21
CA ILE A 73 -10.30 5.98 6.36
C ILE A 73 -10.87 5.46 5.05
N CYS A 74 -10.16 4.51 4.43
CA CYS A 74 -10.58 3.87 3.19
C CYS A 74 -11.25 2.53 3.49
N LYS A 75 -12.54 2.42 3.15
CA LYS A 75 -13.39 1.25 3.34
C LYS A 75 -13.90 0.74 1.99
N ASN A 76 -13.09 -0.03 1.28
CA ASN A 76 -13.44 -0.64 -0.01
C ASN A 76 -13.93 0.37 -1.08
N THR A 77 -15.23 0.67 -1.12
CA THR A 77 -15.85 1.61 -2.06
C THR A 77 -16.22 2.95 -1.42
N LEU A 78 -15.82 3.20 -0.16
CA LEU A 78 -16.11 4.41 0.59
C LEU A 78 -14.82 4.99 1.17
N ILE A 79 -14.68 6.31 1.11
CA ILE A 79 -13.66 7.04 1.84
C ILE A 79 -14.34 7.97 2.84
N GLU A 80 -13.90 7.92 4.08
CA GLU A 80 -14.35 8.82 5.14
C GLU A 80 -13.20 9.75 5.53
N VAL A 81 -13.47 11.05 5.57
CA VAL A 81 -12.51 12.08 5.94
C VAL A 81 -12.91 12.63 7.31
N PHE A 82 -12.02 12.47 8.28
CA PHE A 82 -12.19 12.95 9.64
C PHE A 82 -11.23 14.10 9.95
N GLU A 83 -11.67 15.03 10.78
CA GLU A 83 -10.86 16.01 11.49
C GLU A 83 -10.47 15.45 12.86
N VAL A 84 -9.20 15.56 13.23
CA VAL A 84 -8.74 15.18 14.56
C VAL A 84 -8.89 16.40 15.48
N THR A 85 -9.80 16.29 16.45
CA THR A 85 -10.05 17.30 17.47
C THR A 85 -9.62 16.80 18.85
N SER A 86 -9.50 17.68 19.84
CA SER A 86 -9.17 17.30 21.22
C SER A 86 -10.20 16.36 21.87
N GLU A 87 -11.46 16.42 21.43
CA GLU A 87 -12.54 15.55 21.92
C GLU A 87 -12.56 14.19 21.22
N GLY A 88 -11.94 14.07 20.04
CA GLY A 88 -11.93 12.86 19.23
C GLY A 88 -11.99 13.14 17.74
N LEU A 89 -12.60 12.22 17.00
CA LEU A 89 -12.68 12.27 15.54
C LEU A 89 -14.02 12.85 15.10
N LYS A 90 -13.98 13.96 14.36
CA LYS A 90 -15.15 14.59 13.77
C LYS A 90 -15.25 14.23 12.29
N LEU A 91 -16.33 13.56 11.88
CA LEU A 91 -16.55 13.25 10.47
C LEU A 91 -16.82 14.54 9.69
N ILE A 92 -15.99 14.84 8.70
CA ILE A 92 -16.17 15.96 7.79
C ILE A 92 -17.04 15.52 6.62
N ARG A 93 -16.63 14.44 5.93
CA ARG A 93 -17.28 13.99 4.71
C ARG A 93 -17.07 12.52 4.43
N ASP A 94 -18.10 11.88 3.90
CA ASP A 94 -18.04 10.54 3.33
C ASP A 94 -18.18 10.61 1.79
N VAL A 95 -17.26 9.97 1.08
CA VAL A 95 -17.15 10.02 -0.38
C VAL A 95 -17.30 8.60 -0.93
N PRO A 96 -18.42 8.28 -1.59
CA PRO A 96 -18.55 7.01 -2.29
C PRO A 96 -17.69 7.02 -3.56
N ILE A 97 -16.97 5.93 -3.79
CA ILE A 97 -16.13 5.72 -4.97
C ILE A 97 -16.73 4.57 -5.77
N ASN A 98 -16.91 4.79 -7.07
CA ASN A 98 -17.42 3.80 -8.02
C ASN A 98 -16.36 2.76 -8.43
N ALA A 99 -15.47 2.41 -7.49
CA ALA A 99 -14.39 1.46 -7.67
C ALA A 99 -13.98 0.88 -6.32
N ARG A 100 -13.45 -0.34 -6.34
CA ARG A 100 -12.81 -0.96 -5.17
C ARG A 100 -11.41 -0.36 -5.00
N VAL A 101 -11.22 0.41 -3.92
CA VAL A 101 -9.93 0.94 -3.51
C VAL A 101 -9.08 -0.20 -2.94
N VAL A 102 -7.85 -0.29 -3.43
CA VAL A 102 -6.88 -1.31 -3.05
C VAL A 102 -5.76 -0.70 -2.20
N ALA A 103 -5.29 0.48 -2.58
CA ALA A 103 -4.32 1.24 -1.80
C ALA A 103 -4.63 2.73 -1.87
N ALA A 104 -4.30 3.45 -0.80
CA ALA A 104 -4.48 4.89 -0.68
C ALA A 104 -3.27 5.48 0.04
N HIS A 105 -2.66 6.52 -0.51
CA HIS A 105 -1.54 7.19 0.13
C HIS A 105 -1.72 8.70 0.10
N MET A 106 -1.46 9.34 1.22
CA MET A 106 -1.44 10.79 1.29
C MET A 106 0.00 11.29 1.20
N PHE A 107 0.19 12.37 0.45
CA PHE A 107 1.50 12.97 0.22
C PHE A 107 1.35 14.44 -0.11
N ARG A 108 2.37 15.24 0.19
CA ARG A 108 2.39 16.65 -0.15
C ARG A 108 3.09 16.88 -1.47
N ARG A 109 2.38 17.40 -2.47
CA ARG A 109 2.98 17.80 -3.74
C ARG A 109 3.92 18.99 -3.54
N LYS A 110 4.93 19.10 -4.40
CA LYS A 110 5.75 20.31 -4.48
C LYS A 110 4.84 21.51 -4.77
N ASP A 111 5.14 22.64 -4.15
CA ASP A 111 4.39 23.90 -4.28
C ASP A 111 2.97 23.90 -3.68
N LYS A 112 2.61 22.85 -2.90
CA LYS A 112 1.33 22.78 -2.17
C LYS A 112 1.52 22.82 -0.67
N LEU A 113 0.56 23.48 -0.02
CA LEU A 113 0.47 23.57 1.44
C LEU A 113 -0.37 22.45 2.05
N ILE A 114 -1.31 21.92 1.27
CA ILE A 114 -2.17 20.80 1.65
C ILE A 114 -1.70 19.51 0.95
N ASP A 115 -2.02 18.39 1.58
CA ASP A 115 -1.70 17.07 1.08
C ASP A 115 -2.71 16.65 0.00
N SER A 116 -2.26 15.84 -0.95
CA SER A 116 -3.09 15.20 -1.97
C SER A 116 -3.27 13.72 -1.63
N LEU A 117 -4.41 13.15 -1.99
CA LEU A 117 -4.72 11.74 -1.78
C LEU A 117 -4.54 10.97 -3.09
N PHE A 118 -3.56 10.07 -3.13
CA PHE A 118 -3.42 9.08 -4.20
C PHE A 118 -4.28 7.86 -3.91
N LEU A 119 -5.01 7.38 -4.92
CA LEU A 119 -5.81 6.17 -4.88
C LEU A 119 -5.43 5.21 -6.00
N LEU A 120 -5.34 3.93 -5.64
CA LEU A 120 -5.20 2.81 -6.55
C LEU A 120 -6.43 1.91 -6.44
N THR A 121 -7.03 1.60 -7.59
CA THR A 121 -8.21 0.74 -7.68
C THR A 121 -7.85 -0.67 -8.16
N HIS A 122 -8.73 -1.63 -7.87
CA HIS A 122 -8.55 -3.03 -8.28
C HIS A 122 -8.54 -3.23 -9.81
N LYS A 123 -9.13 -2.31 -10.57
CA LYS A 123 -9.11 -2.35 -12.05
C LYS A 123 -7.92 -1.60 -12.64
N ALA A 124 -6.80 -1.52 -11.90
CA ALA A 124 -5.60 -0.79 -12.33
C ALA A 124 -5.84 0.70 -12.64
N GLY A 125 -6.95 1.29 -12.17
CA GLY A 125 -7.19 2.73 -12.27
C GLY A 125 -6.50 3.47 -11.13
N VAL A 126 -5.91 4.62 -11.42
CA VAL A 126 -5.25 5.51 -10.47
C VAL A 126 -5.93 6.88 -10.47
N ALA A 127 -6.00 7.52 -9.31
CA ALA A 127 -6.52 8.88 -9.18
C ALA A 127 -5.75 9.65 -8.11
N ILE A 128 -5.59 10.96 -8.33
CA ILE A 128 -5.10 11.90 -7.33
C ILE A 128 -6.24 12.87 -7.04
N ILE A 129 -6.62 12.93 -5.77
CA ILE A 129 -7.74 13.72 -5.27
C ILE A 129 -7.19 14.83 -4.39
N GLU A 130 -7.75 16.02 -4.55
CA GLU A 130 -7.49 17.16 -3.67
C GLU A 130 -8.79 17.67 -3.05
N CYS A 131 -8.65 18.24 -1.86
CA CYS A 131 -9.72 18.90 -1.16
C CYS A 131 -9.69 20.40 -1.49
N VAL A 132 -10.81 20.94 -1.97
CA VAL A 132 -10.98 22.38 -2.14
C VAL A 132 -12.08 22.86 -1.21
N LYS A 133 -11.76 23.87 -0.41
CA LYS A 133 -12.68 24.50 0.53
C LYS A 133 -13.21 25.79 -0.06
N HIS A 134 -14.50 25.82 -0.40
CA HIS A 134 -15.19 27.02 -0.89
C HIS A 134 -16.26 27.44 0.11
N ASN A 135 -16.16 28.63 0.70
CA ASN A 135 -17.19 29.24 1.56
C ASN A 135 -17.82 28.26 2.57
N ASN A 136 -16.97 27.49 3.28
CA ASN A 136 -17.33 26.48 4.28
C ASN A 136 -17.89 25.14 3.75
N MET A 137 -17.99 24.97 2.43
CA MET A 137 -18.24 23.67 1.79
C MET A 137 -16.90 23.03 1.39
N ILE A 138 -16.81 21.72 1.61
CA ILE A 138 -15.63 20.92 1.29
C ILE A 138 -15.98 20.02 0.11
N ASP A 139 -15.31 20.28 -1.01
CA ASP A 139 -15.46 19.53 -2.25
C ASP A 139 -14.16 18.78 -2.57
N PHE A 140 -14.31 17.60 -3.17
CA PHE A 140 -13.18 16.79 -3.61
C PHE A 140 -13.08 16.81 -5.11
N ILE A 141 -11.92 17.25 -5.62
CA ILE A 141 -11.64 17.33 -7.04
C ILE A 141 -10.61 16.28 -7.43
N THR A 142 -10.83 15.62 -8.57
CA THR A 142 -9.83 14.72 -9.16
C THR A 142 -8.87 15.54 -10.02
N VAL A 143 -7.64 15.72 -9.55
CA VAL A 143 -6.60 16.50 -10.24
C VAL A 143 -6.00 15.70 -11.38
N ALA A 144 -5.73 14.42 -11.15
CA ALA A 144 -5.19 13.52 -12.16
C ALA A 144 -5.88 12.16 -12.07
N ALA A 145 -6.10 11.54 -13.23
CA ALA A 145 -6.64 10.18 -13.32
C ALA A 145 -5.91 9.42 -14.42
N GLY A 146 -5.76 8.12 -14.25
CA GLY A 146 -5.07 7.30 -15.23
C GLY A 146 -5.38 5.83 -15.07
N SER A 147 -4.85 5.04 -16.00
CA SER A 147 -4.82 3.59 -15.88
C SER A 147 -3.38 3.12 -15.96
N ILE A 148 -3.01 2.20 -15.07
CA ILE A 148 -1.73 1.48 -15.12
C ILE A 148 -1.90 0.08 -15.73
N GLU A 149 -3.07 -0.19 -16.34
CA GLU A 149 -3.39 -1.49 -16.92
C GLU A 149 -2.37 -1.93 -17.96
N ASP A 150 -1.89 -3.16 -17.82
CA ASP A 150 -1.02 -3.82 -18.77
C ASP A 150 -1.63 -5.19 -19.14
N ARG A 151 -2.16 -5.27 -20.36
CA ARG A 151 -2.92 -6.44 -20.85
C ARG A 151 -2.06 -7.71 -20.96
N GLY A 152 -0.74 -7.57 -21.06
CA GLY A 152 0.18 -8.70 -21.18
C GLY A 152 0.66 -9.26 -19.84
N SER A 153 0.31 -8.60 -18.73
CA SER A 153 0.97 -8.82 -17.44
C SER A 153 0.05 -9.47 -16.41
N ARG A 154 0.62 -10.37 -15.61
CA ARG A 154 -0.12 -11.07 -14.56
C ARG A 154 -0.22 -10.20 -13.31
N ILE A 155 -1.44 -9.91 -12.88
CA ILE A 155 -1.74 -9.20 -11.64
C ILE A 155 -1.25 -10.03 -10.45
N ILE A 156 -0.71 -9.37 -9.42
CA ILE A 156 -0.28 -10.03 -8.19
C ILE A 156 -1.51 -10.42 -7.36
N ASP A 157 -1.50 -11.66 -6.84
CA ASP A 157 -2.64 -12.24 -6.10
C ASP A 157 -2.84 -11.57 -4.71
N SER A 158 -1.77 -11.15 -4.04
CA SER A 158 -1.86 -10.40 -2.78
C SER A 158 -0.64 -9.48 -2.55
N GLY A 159 -0.84 -8.37 -1.86
CA GLY A 159 0.25 -7.46 -1.48
C GLY A 159 0.52 -6.31 -2.45
N PHE A 160 -0.51 -5.72 -3.05
CA PHE A 160 -0.34 -4.46 -3.80
C PHE A 160 0.45 -3.45 -2.98
N GLY A 161 1.56 -2.96 -3.53
CA GLY A 161 2.44 -2.02 -2.85
C GLY A 161 2.39 -0.68 -3.56
N VAL A 162 2.08 0.38 -2.82
CA VAL A 162 2.22 1.75 -3.31
C VAL A 162 3.21 2.46 -2.43
N LEU A 163 4.20 3.08 -3.07
CA LEU A 163 5.23 3.86 -2.42
C LEU A 163 5.14 5.27 -2.96
N VAL A 164 5.19 6.24 -2.07
CA VAL A 164 5.30 7.64 -2.46
C VAL A 164 6.64 8.16 -1.96
N ASP A 165 7.38 8.79 -2.87
CA ASP A 165 8.64 9.43 -2.57
C ASP A 165 8.45 10.54 -1.52
N PRO A 166 9.28 10.64 -0.47
CA PRO A 166 9.22 11.71 0.53
C PRO A 166 9.23 13.12 -0.07
N ASP A 167 9.95 13.31 -1.17
CA ASP A 167 10.03 14.58 -1.90
C ASP A 167 8.94 14.73 -2.98
N ALA A 168 7.99 13.78 -3.03
CA ALA A 168 6.87 13.74 -3.97
C ALA A 168 7.27 13.87 -5.45
N ASN A 169 8.39 13.25 -5.86
CA ASN A 169 8.78 13.20 -7.28
C ASN A 169 8.11 12.03 -8.02
N PHE A 170 8.05 10.87 -7.38
CA PHE A 170 7.58 9.63 -7.99
C PHE A 170 6.63 8.86 -7.07
N ILE A 171 5.70 8.14 -7.70
CA ILE A 171 4.91 7.09 -7.05
C ILE A 171 5.29 5.77 -7.71
N VAL A 172 5.70 4.80 -6.91
CA VAL A 172 6.05 3.45 -7.38
C VAL A 172 4.95 2.50 -6.97
N ILE A 173 4.46 1.72 -7.93
CA ILE A 173 3.34 0.81 -7.75
C ILE A 173 3.77 -0.59 -8.15
N ARG A 174 3.63 -1.51 -7.21
CA ARG A 174 3.70 -2.95 -7.44
C ARG A 174 2.29 -3.50 -7.61
N PHE A 175 1.94 -3.78 -8.86
CA PHE A 175 0.63 -4.33 -9.24
C PHE A 175 0.75 -5.64 -10.02
N TYR A 176 1.84 -5.81 -10.78
CA TYR A 176 2.08 -6.95 -11.66
C TYR A 176 3.32 -7.72 -11.24
N HIS A 177 3.36 -9.02 -11.51
CA HIS A 177 4.55 -9.84 -11.26
C HIS A 177 5.72 -9.40 -12.15
N GLY A 178 6.90 -9.19 -11.53
CA GLY A 178 8.13 -8.82 -12.25
C GLY A 178 8.13 -7.43 -12.89
N LEU A 179 7.14 -6.57 -12.58
CA LEU A 179 7.01 -5.23 -13.13
C LEU A 179 6.66 -4.22 -12.04
N LEU A 180 7.42 -3.13 -11.99
CA LEU A 180 7.09 -1.94 -11.22
C LEU A 180 6.57 -0.85 -12.16
N LYS A 181 5.41 -0.28 -11.81
CA LYS A 181 4.86 0.89 -12.49
C LYS A 181 5.32 2.13 -11.75
N VAL A 182 5.99 3.05 -12.45
CA VAL A 182 6.48 4.30 -11.87
C VAL A 182 5.69 5.46 -12.49
N ILE A 183 5.10 6.28 -11.64
CA ILE A 183 4.37 7.50 -12.00
C ILE A 183 5.27 8.68 -11.67
N SER A 184 5.50 9.56 -12.65
CA SER A 184 6.16 10.85 -12.39
C SER A 184 5.14 11.90 -11.96
N LEU A 185 5.35 12.51 -10.79
CA LEU A 185 4.50 13.56 -10.25
C LEU A 185 4.87 14.95 -10.81
N HIS A 186 6.08 15.13 -11.34
CA HIS A 186 6.53 16.43 -11.88
C HIS A 186 5.69 16.91 -13.08
N CYS A 187 5.09 15.98 -13.83
CA CYS A 187 4.24 16.32 -14.98
C CYS A 187 2.82 16.77 -14.59
N ILE A 188 2.42 16.59 -13.32
CA ILE A 188 1.09 16.93 -12.84
C ILE A 188 1.08 18.42 -12.45
N ARG A 189 1.11 19.29 -13.47
CA ARG A 189 1.01 20.74 -13.27
C ARG A 189 -0.44 21.14 -13.02
N ASP A 190 -0.60 22.03 -12.05
CA ASP A 190 -1.87 22.71 -11.83
C ASP A 190 -2.07 23.84 -12.84
N ARG A 191 -3.34 24.07 -13.19
CA ARG A 191 -3.78 25.17 -14.05
C ARG A 191 -3.43 26.53 -13.40
N ILE A 192 -2.30 27.12 -13.77
CA ILE A 192 -2.04 28.55 -13.51
C ILE A 192 -1.42 29.17 -14.77
N GLY A 193 -2.20 30.03 -15.45
CA GLY A 193 -1.69 31.02 -16.40
C GLY A 193 -1.93 30.72 -17.88
N THR A 194 -2.87 31.47 -18.46
CA THR A 194 -2.94 31.94 -19.86
C THR A 194 -1.78 31.54 -20.80
N SER A 195 -1.99 30.53 -21.64
CA SER A 195 -1.72 30.57 -23.10
C SER A 195 -2.05 29.23 -23.76
N GLU A 196 -3.00 29.31 -24.70
CA GLU A 196 -2.97 28.70 -26.03
C GLU A 196 -2.55 27.22 -26.18
N VAL A 197 -3.58 26.39 -26.41
CA VAL A 197 -3.66 25.28 -27.39
C VAL A 197 -2.66 24.12 -27.23
N LEU A 198 -3.22 22.89 -27.14
CA LEU A 198 -2.59 21.55 -27.10
C LEU A 198 -2.11 21.15 -25.69
N ASP A 199 -2.78 20.28 -24.91
CA ASP A 199 -3.08 18.89 -25.22
C ASP A 199 -4.24 18.34 -24.37
N ALA A 200 -5.03 17.44 -24.96
CA ALA A 200 -6.11 16.69 -24.29
C ALA A 200 -5.64 15.73 -23.15
N ASN A 201 -4.34 15.72 -22.83
CA ASN A 201 -3.70 14.85 -21.86
C ASN A 201 -3.46 15.50 -20.48
N GLN A 202 -4.04 16.68 -20.22
CA GLN A 202 -3.83 17.42 -18.97
C GLN A 202 -4.29 16.65 -17.71
N TRP A 203 -5.13 15.62 -17.86
CA TRP A 203 -5.59 14.76 -16.77
C TRP A 203 -4.83 13.44 -16.63
N THR A 204 -4.00 13.06 -17.61
CA THR A 204 -3.41 11.71 -17.69
C THR A 204 -2.10 11.62 -16.93
N VAL A 205 -2.03 10.66 -16.02
CA VAL A 205 -0.80 10.35 -15.29
C VAL A 205 0.21 9.68 -16.23
N ASN A 206 1.43 10.24 -16.34
CA ASN A 206 2.52 9.60 -17.08
C ASN A 206 3.02 8.39 -16.31
N THR A 207 2.84 7.21 -16.89
CA THR A 207 3.20 5.92 -16.29
C THR A 207 4.32 5.29 -17.09
N TYR A 208 5.32 4.79 -16.37
CA TYR A 208 6.46 4.07 -16.91
C TYR A 208 6.49 2.67 -16.32
N SER A 209 6.90 1.69 -17.13
CA SER A 209 6.94 0.28 -16.69
C SER A 209 8.39 -0.15 -16.65
N VAL A 210 8.87 -0.50 -15.46
CA VAL A 210 10.23 -0.99 -15.26
C VAL A 210 10.18 -2.47 -14.90
N ARG A 211 10.97 -3.27 -15.60
CA ARG A 211 11.07 -4.71 -15.35
C ARG A 211 12.04 -4.98 -14.22
N MET A 212 11.62 -5.84 -13.30
CA MET A 212 12.45 -6.31 -12.19
C MET A 212 13.06 -7.66 -12.50
N HIS A 213 14.28 -7.87 -12.01
CA HIS A 213 14.99 -9.15 -12.13
C HIS A 213 14.92 -9.98 -10.86
N GLU A 214 14.59 -9.34 -9.73
CA GLU A 214 14.38 -9.96 -8.43
C GLU A 214 13.17 -10.92 -8.46
N GLY A 215 13.23 -11.93 -7.60
CA GLY A 215 12.18 -12.92 -7.43
C GLY A 215 10.91 -12.38 -6.79
N ASN A 216 10.44 -13.04 -5.74
CA ASN A 216 9.18 -12.66 -5.09
C ASN A 216 9.39 -11.47 -4.15
N ILE A 217 8.93 -10.28 -4.54
CA ILE A 217 9.04 -9.08 -3.70
C ILE A 217 8.13 -9.23 -2.47
N VAL A 218 8.69 -9.07 -1.27
CA VAL A 218 7.96 -9.17 0.00
C VAL A 218 7.41 -7.82 0.42
N ASP A 219 8.27 -6.82 0.57
CA ASP A 219 7.91 -5.45 0.96
C ASP A 219 8.87 -4.42 0.34
N MET A 220 8.44 -3.16 0.29
CA MET A 220 9.22 -2.06 -0.25
C MET A 220 8.96 -0.77 0.54
N ALA A 221 9.97 0.10 0.62
CA ALA A 221 9.84 1.41 1.27
C ALA A 221 10.82 2.44 0.69
N PHE A 222 10.37 3.68 0.46
CA PHE A 222 11.28 4.79 0.16
C PHE A 222 12.12 5.14 1.38
N LEU A 223 13.42 5.29 1.17
CA LEU A 223 14.39 5.71 2.18
C LEU A 223 14.51 7.23 2.21
N TYR A 224 14.92 7.74 3.37
CA TYR A 224 15.26 9.16 3.56
C TYR A 224 16.77 9.36 3.41
N ASP A 225 17.20 10.61 3.20
CA ASP A 225 18.63 10.99 3.15
C ASP A 225 19.40 10.49 1.93
N TYR A 226 18.74 10.51 0.78
CA TYR A 226 19.36 10.30 -0.52
C TYR A 226 19.13 11.52 -1.42
N ALA A 227 20.09 11.80 -2.30
CA ALA A 227 19.98 12.91 -3.24
C ALA A 227 19.00 12.62 -4.39
N GLN A 228 18.83 11.34 -4.72
CA GLN A 228 17.84 10.85 -5.68
C GLN A 228 16.77 10.01 -4.94
N PRO A 229 15.54 9.95 -5.46
CA PRO A 229 14.48 9.10 -4.90
C PRO A 229 14.95 7.65 -4.83
N THR A 230 15.10 7.13 -3.62
CA THR A 230 15.71 5.83 -3.35
C THR A 230 14.77 4.98 -2.53
N PHE A 231 14.51 3.74 -2.94
CA PHE A 231 13.71 2.80 -2.16
C PHE A 231 14.47 1.50 -1.90
N ALA A 232 14.22 0.93 -0.72
CA ALA A 232 14.63 -0.42 -0.37
C ALA A 232 13.51 -1.41 -0.70
N MET A 233 13.89 -2.64 -1.03
CA MET A 233 12.98 -3.75 -1.23
C MET A 233 13.54 -5.03 -0.60
N ILE A 234 12.66 -5.80 0.03
CA ILE A 234 12.93 -7.19 0.41
C ILE A 234 12.38 -8.08 -0.70
N TYR A 235 13.17 -9.05 -1.14
CA TYR A 235 12.71 -10.08 -2.06
C TYR A 235 13.20 -11.46 -1.61
N GLU A 236 12.42 -12.46 -1.97
CA GLU A 236 12.70 -13.87 -1.76
C GLU A 236 13.23 -14.48 -3.05
N ASP A 237 14.40 -15.11 -2.96
CA ASP A 237 15.03 -15.88 -4.01
C ASP A 237 15.50 -17.22 -3.45
N GLU A 238 15.10 -18.33 -4.07
CA GLU A 238 15.38 -19.69 -3.59
C GLU A 238 15.14 -19.93 -2.07
N LEU A 239 14.05 -19.35 -1.51
CA LEU A 239 13.68 -19.37 -0.08
C LEU A 239 14.59 -18.55 0.86
N VAL A 240 15.54 -17.79 0.32
CA VAL A 240 16.37 -16.85 1.07
C VAL A 240 15.86 -15.44 0.83
N LEU A 241 15.78 -14.66 1.91
CA LEU A 241 15.42 -13.25 1.83
C LEU A 241 16.66 -12.39 1.62
N HIS A 242 16.54 -11.42 0.72
CA HIS A 242 17.58 -10.45 0.42
C HIS A 242 16.98 -9.03 0.43
N MET A 243 17.81 -8.05 0.74
CA MET A 243 17.45 -6.63 0.64
C MET A 243 18.29 -5.95 -0.44
N ARG A 244 17.62 -5.31 -1.40
CA ARG A 244 18.25 -4.44 -2.39
C ARG A 244 17.73 -3.02 -2.27
N THR A 245 18.59 -2.06 -2.59
CA THR A 245 18.24 -0.64 -2.62
C THR A 245 18.41 -0.11 -4.04
N TYR A 246 17.40 0.60 -4.52
CA TYR A 246 17.30 1.11 -5.88
C TYR A 246 17.11 2.63 -5.88
N GLU A 247 17.95 3.31 -6.66
CA GLU A 247 17.80 4.72 -7.02
C GLU A 247 17.03 4.84 -8.33
N ILE A 248 16.05 5.75 -8.35
CA ILE A 248 15.30 6.11 -9.56
C ILE A 248 16.00 7.28 -10.24
N CYS A 249 16.49 7.05 -11.45
CA CYS A 249 17.24 8.03 -12.23
C CYS A 249 16.54 8.37 -13.54
N GLY A 250 16.63 9.64 -13.94
CA GLY A 250 16.19 10.12 -15.26
C GLY A 250 14.73 10.57 -15.33
N ARG A 251 14.37 11.12 -16.49
CA ARG A 251 12.98 11.51 -16.81
C ARG A 251 12.13 10.30 -17.18
N GLU A 252 12.72 9.38 -17.93
CA GLU A 252 12.24 8.01 -18.03
C GLU A 252 12.90 7.23 -16.88
N PRO A 253 12.13 6.77 -15.89
CA PRO A 253 12.67 6.23 -14.66
C PRO A 253 13.39 4.92 -14.95
N ALA A 254 14.70 4.93 -14.80
CA ALA A 254 15.54 3.75 -14.78
C ALA A 254 15.96 3.44 -13.33
N LEU A 255 15.98 2.16 -12.97
CA LEU A 255 16.38 1.71 -11.65
C LEU A 255 17.87 1.38 -11.64
N LYS A 256 18.61 2.00 -10.73
CA LYS A 256 20.03 1.73 -10.50
C LYS A 256 20.22 1.15 -9.11
N ASN A 257 20.88 0.00 -9.00
CA ASN A 257 21.19 -0.61 -7.71
C ASN A 257 22.26 0.21 -6.97
N VAL A 258 22.01 0.49 -5.68
CA VAL A 258 22.88 1.27 -4.79
C VAL A 258 22.95 0.64 -3.41
N GLN A 259 24.00 0.97 -2.65
CA GLN A 259 24.17 0.52 -1.27
C GLN A 259 23.23 1.27 -0.29
N PRO A 260 22.75 0.65 0.80
CA PRO A 260 23.11 -0.70 1.27
C PRO A 260 22.32 -1.80 0.56
N THR A 261 23.01 -2.88 0.20
CA THR A 261 22.42 -4.16 -0.20
C THR A 261 22.81 -5.22 0.84
N LEU A 262 21.85 -6.01 1.28
CA LEU A 262 22.07 -7.07 2.27
C LEU A 262 21.69 -8.40 1.66
N ASP A 263 22.68 -9.28 1.57
CA ASP A 263 22.45 -10.66 1.18
C ASP A 263 22.10 -11.49 2.40
N SER A 264 21.10 -12.37 2.27
CA SER A 264 20.70 -13.32 3.31
C SER A 264 20.29 -12.64 4.62
N ILE A 265 19.20 -11.88 4.60
CA ILE A 265 18.56 -11.34 5.81
C ILE A 265 17.78 -12.43 6.55
N GLU A 266 17.29 -12.11 7.75
CA GLU A 266 16.48 -13.04 8.55
C GLU A 266 15.29 -13.60 7.74
N PRO A 267 15.08 -14.93 7.73
CA PRO A 267 14.11 -15.60 6.85
C PRO A 267 12.65 -15.20 7.12
N ASP A 268 12.37 -14.66 8.31
CA ASP A 268 11.03 -14.21 8.70
C ASP A 268 10.82 -12.71 8.49
N SER A 269 11.73 -12.01 7.79
CA SER A 269 11.65 -10.56 7.54
C SER A 269 10.46 -10.21 6.65
N LYS A 270 9.55 -9.37 7.15
CA LYS A 270 8.28 -9.07 6.45
C LYS A 270 8.02 -7.59 6.23
N LEU A 271 8.61 -6.70 7.03
CA LEU A 271 8.33 -5.27 6.96
C LEU A 271 9.60 -4.45 6.83
N LEU A 272 9.55 -3.45 5.95
CA LEU A 272 10.52 -2.37 5.85
C LEU A 272 9.93 -1.08 6.42
N ILE A 273 10.66 -0.51 7.38
CA ILE A 273 10.33 0.76 8.01
C ILE A 273 11.47 1.75 7.73
N PRO A 274 11.25 2.76 6.86
CA PRO A 274 12.25 3.76 6.59
C PRO A 274 12.34 4.75 7.76
N VAL A 275 13.57 5.08 8.16
CA VAL A 275 13.82 5.99 9.29
C VAL A 275 14.13 7.39 8.76
N PRO A 276 13.38 8.43 9.17
CA PRO A 276 13.58 9.78 8.69
C PRO A 276 14.81 10.45 9.30
N ARG A 277 15.11 11.67 8.84
CA ARG A 277 16.06 12.57 9.49
C ARG A 277 15.73 12.72 10.98
N PRO A 278 16.74 12.82 11.86
CA PRO A 278 18.17 12.94 11.56
C PRO A 278 18.95 11.61 11.46
N TYR A 279 18.32 10.45 11.70
CA TYR A 279 19.03 9.17 11.80
C TYR A 279 19.26 8.50 10.44
N GLY A 280 18.26 8.59 9.55
CA GLY A 280 18.28 7.91 8.25
C GLY A 280 18.30 6.39 8.37
N GLY A 281 18.41 5.69 7.25
CA GLY A 281 18.47 4.23 7.22
C GLY A 281 17.12 3.52 7.22
N VAL A 282 17.14 2.23 7.55
CA VAL A 282 15.99 1.34 7.44
C VAL A 282 15.97 0.32 8.56
N ILE A 283 14.77 0.03 9.05
CA ILE A 283 14.51 -1.03 10.00
C ILE A 283 13.82 -2.17 9.26
N ILE A 284 14.37 -3.37 9.41
CA ILE A 284 13.84 -4.63 8.92
C ILE A 284 13.19 -5.32 10.12
N VAL A 285 11.90 -5.60 10.03
CA VAL A 285 11.16 -6.32 11.07
C VAL A 285 10.89 -7.74 10.59
N GLY A 286 11.46 -8.70 11.30
CA GLY A 286 11.09 -10.11 11.21
C GLY A 286 10.16 -10.53 12.35
N ASP A 287 9.78 -11.80 12.36
CA ASP A 287 8.90 -12.34 13.40
C ASP A 287 9.54 -12.32 14.79
N ASN A 288 10.86 -12.52 14.87
CA ASN A 288 11.59 -12.65 16.15
C ASN A 288 12.58 -11.53 16.43
N ILE A 289 13.13 -10.92 15.39
CA ILE A 289 14.24 -9.97 15.47
C ILE A 289 13.89 -8.73 14.66
N ILE A 290 14.25 -7.58 15.21
CA ILE A 290 14.24 -6.29 14.51
C ILE A 290 15.69 -5.88 14.28
N CYS A 291 16.01 -5.56 13.02
CA CYS A 291 17.33 -5.17 12.57
C CYS A 291 17.29 -3.73 12.05
N TYR A 292 18.22 -2.89 12.46
CA TYR A 292 18.44 -1.56 11.90
C TYR A 292 19.71 -1.56 11.06
N HIS A 293 19.60 -1.00 9.85
CA HIS A 293 20.67 -0.85 8.89
C HIS A 293 20.75 0.59 8.39
N THR A 294 21.97 1.08 8.26
CA THR A 294 22.29 2.40 7.69
C THR A 294 23.52 2.25 6.79
N LYS A 295 23.82 3.26 5.96
CA LYS A 295 24.94 3.21 5.00
C LYS A 295 26.30 3.03 5.69
N ASP A 296 26.54 3.83 6.73
CA ASP A 296 27.87 4.04 7.33
C ASP A 296 27.88 3.76 8.86
N GLY A 297 26.87 3.05 9.35
CA GLY A 297 26.67 2.79 10.78
C GLY A 297 26.61 1.29 11.11
N PRO A 298 26.73 0.96 12.40
CA PRO A 298 26.71 -0.42 12.84
C PRO A 298 25.36 -1.07 12.56
N HIS A 299 25.38 -2.36 12.25
CA HIS A 299 24.19 -3.19 12.26
C HIS A 299 23.75 -3.38 13.71
N ILE A 300 22.48 -3.06 14.00
CA ILE A 300 21.90 -3.23 15.34
C ILE A 300 20.74 -4.21 15.23
N SER A 301 20.78 -5.27 16.01
CA SER A 301 19.72 -6.25 16.09
C SER A 301 19.20 -6.37 17.52
N GLN A 302 17.88 -6.53 17.64
CA GLN A 302 17.20 -6.65 18.92
C GLN A 302 16.07 -7.68 18.83
N TYR A 303 16.01 -8.58 19.81
CA TYR A 303 14.92 -9.54 19.92
C TYR A 303 13.63 -8.88 20.38
N ILE A 304 12.52 -9.23 19.72
CA ILE A 304 11.17 -8.81 20.10
C ILE A 304 10.73 -9.66 21.32
N PRO A 305 10.40 -9.03 22.46
CA PRO A 305 9.86 -9.75 23.60
C PRO A 305 8.58 -10.49 23.22
N GLN A 306 8.47 -11.77 23.58
CA GLN A 306 7.29 -12.62 23.30
C GLN A 306 6.94 -12.82 21.81
N ALA A 307 7.91 -12.66 20.90
CA ALA A 307 7.74 -12.88 19.46
C ALA A 307 7.20 -14.25 19.06
N LYS A 308 7.60 -15.32 19.77
CA LYS A 308 7.18 -16.70 19.45
C LYS A 308 5.67 -16.94 19.45
N ALA A 309 4.88 -16.03 20.02
CA ALA A 309 3.44 -16.19 20.16
C ALA A 309 2.61 -15.51 19.05
N SER A 310 3.16 -14.55 18.29
CA SER A 310 2.40 -13.82 17.26
C SER A 310 3.30 -12.97 16.36
N GLN A 311 2.93 -12.89 15.08
CA GLN A 311 3.70 -12.20 14.04
C GLN A 311 3.32 -10.72 13.97
N VAL A 312 4.33 -9.84 13.87
CA VAL A 312 4.13 -8.41 13.62
C VAL A 312 3.63 -8.21 12.19
N LEU A 313 2.48 -7.55 12.04
CA LEU A 313 1.88 -7.32 10.73
C LEU A 313 1.93 -5.87 10.29
N CYS A 314 1.79 -4.92 11.21
CA CYS A 314 1.61 -3.52 10.87
C CYS A 314 2.46 -2.61 11.73
N TYR A 315 2.74 -1.43 11.22
CA TYR A 315 3.45 -0.40 11.96
C TYR A 315 2.89 0.99 11.68
N THR A 316 3.18 1.92 12.59
CA THR A 316 3.11 3.34 12.32
C THR A 316 4.24 4.09 12.99
N ARG A 317 4.62 5.22 12.40
CA ARG A 317 5.59 6.14 12.98
C ARG A 317 4.86 7.07 13.95
N VAL A 318 5.38 7.20 15.17
CA VAL A 318 4.93 8.22 16.13
C VAL A 318 5.79 9.47 15.99
N ASP A 319 7.11 9.29 15.99
CA ASP A 319 8.09 10.34 15.72
C ASP A 319 9.35 9.76 15.04
N ALA A 320 10.45 10.52 14.97
CA ALA A 320 11.69 10.05 14.36
C ALA A 320 12.40 8.92 15.13
N GLN A 321 12.05 8.69 16.39
CA GLN A 321 12.67 7.69 17.28
C GLN A 321 11.71 6.57 17.70
N ARG A 322 10.40 6.79 17.61
CA ARG A 322 9.36 5.95 18.19
C ARG A 322 8.42 5.44 17.12
N TYR A 323 8.23 4.12 17.11
CA TYR A 323 7.35 3.42 16.19
C TYR A 323 6.42 2.50 16.96
N LEU A 324 5.16 2.46 16.57
CA LEU A 324 4.19 1.50 17.08
C LEU A 324 4.15 0.29 16.14
N LEU A 325 4.19 -0.91 16.71
CA LEU A 325 4.08 -2.18 15.99
C LEU A 325 2.87 -2.95 16.52
N GLY A 326 2.07 -3.51 15.61
CA GLY A 326 0.92 -4.36 15.94
C GLY A 326 1.12 -5.78 15.41
N ASP A 327 0.75 -6.76 16.24
CA ASP A 327 0.82 -8.18 15.87
C ASP A 327 -0.55 -8.82 15.61
N MET A 328 -0.55 -10.06 15.08
CA MET A 328 -1.76 -10.84 14.81
C MET A 328 -2.65 -11.11 16.03
N ALA A 329 -2.11 -11.00 17.24
CA ALA A 329 -2.84 -11.26 18.48
C ALA A 329 -3.44 -9.96 19.07
N GLY A 330 -3.24 -8.82 18.39
CA GLY A 330 -3.65 -7.51 18.88
C GLY A 330 -2.76 -6.99 20.02
N ARG A 331 -1.51 -7.43 20.11
CA ARG A 331 -0.53 -6.84 21.04
C ARG A 331 0.11 -5.62 20.39
N LEU A 332 0.37 -4.60 21.21
CA LEU A 332 0.95 -3.34 20.77
C LEU A 332 2.33 -3.16 21.39
N TYR A 333 3.33 -2.97 20.54
CA TYR A 333 4.71 -2.68 20.96
C TYR A 333 5.08 -1.25 20.59
N MET A 334 5.83 -0.59 21.45
CA MET A 334 6.55 0.64 21.14
C MET A 334 8.02 0.30 20.93
N LEU A 335 8.52 0.62 19.74
CA LEU A 335 9.92 0.54 19.36
C LEU A 335 10.56 1.92 19.61
N HIS A 336 11.62 1.96 20.40
CA HIS A 336 12.41 3.14 20.69
C HIS A 336 13.81 3.01 20.09
N LEU A 337 14.18 3.96 19.22
CA LEU A 337 15.53 4.14 18.71
C LEU A 337 16.28 5.05 19.68
N LEU A 338 17.25 4.48 20.40
CA LEU A 338 18.05 5.21 21.38
C LEU A 338 19.33 5.71 20.72
N SER A 339 19.57 7.02 20.82
CA SER A 339 20.81 7.60 20.33
C SER A 339 22.01 7.14 21.17
N GLU A 340 23.17 7.05 20.54
CA GLU A 340 24.44 6.64 21.17
C GLU A 340 24.77 7.47 22.43
N ASP A 341 24.49 8.78 22.40
CA ASP A 341 24.68 9.70 23.54
C ASP A 341 23.77 9.38 24.75
N ALA A 342 22.60 8.79 24.50
CA ALA A 342 21.65 8.39 25.53
C ALA A 342 21.92 6.97 26.08
N ALA A 343 22.60 6.12 25.31
CA ALA A 343 22.97 4.77 25.73
C ALA A 343 24.06 4.78 26.82
N THR A 344 24.88 5.83 26.89
CA THR A 344 25.97 5.96 27.88
C THR A 344 25.51 6.52 29.23
N ASN A 345 24.34 7.19 29.30
CA ASN A 345 23.81 7.80 30.53
C ASN A 345 22.28 7.57 30.69
N PRO A 346 21.85 6.50 31.40
CA PRO A 346 20.43 6.21 31.58
C PRO A 346 19.63 7.27 32.38
N ASN A 347 20.31 8.24 33.00
CA ASN A 347 19.67 9.32 33.77
C ASN A 347 19.06 10.45 32.91
N ILE A 348 19.31 10.49 31.60
CA ILE A 348 18.77 11.54 30.72
C ILE A 348 17.30 11.26 30.31
N MET A 349 16.84 10.01 30.39
CA MET A 349 15.42 9.67 30.12
C MET A 349 14.43 10.33 31.08
N ALA A 350 14.85 10.71 32.29
CA ALA A 350 13.98 11.35 33.27
C ALA A 350 13.74 12.85 33.00
N GLN A 351 14.50 13.47 32.09
CA GLN A 351 14.37 14.91 31.77
C GLN A 351 13.68 15.18 30.44
N SER A 352 13.61 14.22 29.51
CA SER A 352 12.90 14.40 28.23
C SER A 352 11.38 14.31 28.33
N THR A 353 10.83 13.94 29.49
CA THR A 353 9.39 13.95 29.76
C THR A 353 8.83 15.31 30.18
N ILE A 354 9.67 16.35 30.39
CA ILE A 354 9.20 17.66 30.92
C ILE A 354 9.25 18.80 29.89
N SER A 355 9.97 18.69 28.78
CA SER A 355 10.02 19.75 27.77
C SER A 355 8.95 19.59 26.68
N THR A 356 7.68 19.69 27.08
CA THR A 356 6.57 20.07 26.18
C THR A 356 6.00 21.40 26.64
N ALA A 357 6.65 22.50 26.25
CA ALA A 357 6.02 23.81 26.14
C ALA A 357 6.91 24.74 25.29
N SER A 358 6.26 25.49 24.40
CA SER A 358 6.73 26.62 23.59
C SER A 358 7.48 26.32 22.28
N SER A 359 6.74 26.59 21.21
CA SER A 359 7.16 26.88 19.86
C SER A 359 7.99 28.17 19.75
N THR A 360 8.65 28.31 18.60
CA THR A 360 9.19 29.54 17.97
C THR A 360 10.40 30.21 18.64
N SER A 361 11.60 29.94 18.10
CA SER A 361 12.39 30.96 17.38
C SER A 361 13.74 30.39 16.94
N SER A 362 14.02 30.56 15.65
CA SER A 362 15.32 30.64 14.98
C SER A 362 16.57 30.31 15.81
N SER A 363 17.18 29.15 15.55
CA SER A 363 18.60 28.94 15.85
C SER A 363 19.28 28.35 14.63
N THR A 364 20.07 29.20 13.98
CA THR A 364 21.14 28.89 13.05
C THR A 364 21.82 27.56 13.38
N ILE A 365 21.66 26.58 12.49
CA ILE A 365 22.35 25.30 12.56
C ILE A 365 23.84 25.58 12.33
N ALA A 366 24.61 25.57 13.41
CA ALA A 366 26.06 25.50 13.34
C ALA A 366 26.45 24.18 12.68
N ALA A 367 27.09 24.28 11.51
CA ALA A 367 27.73 23.17 10.84
C ALA A 367 28.88 22.65 11.74
N GLY A 368 28.70 21.50 12.37
CA GLY A 368 29.72 20.88 13.22
C GLY A 368 29.23 19.86 14.25
N GLY A 369 28.02 19.32 14.15
CA GLY A 369 27.54 18.24 15.02
C GLY A 369 27.89 16.86 14.47
N SER A 370 28.35 15.95 15.34
CA SER A 370 28.51 14.53 15.03
C SER A 370 27.23 13.94 14.39
N PRO A 371 27.36 12.97 13.47
CA PRO A 371 26.19 12.31 12.90
C PRO A 371 25.35 11.73 14.04
N HIS A 372 24.05 12.04 14.07
CA HIS A 372 23.14 11.51 15.09
C HIS A 372 23.03 10.00 14.89
N ARG A 373 23.80 9.24 15.67
CA ARG A 373 23.86 7.78 15.57
C ARG A 373 22.88 7.15 16.54
N ILE A 374 22.24 6.07 16.08
CA ILE A 374 21.46 5.16 16.91
C ILE A 374 22.45 4.18 17.52
N GLY A 375 22.44 4.06 18.85
CA GLY A 375 23.29 3.14 19.59
C GLY A 375 22.59 1.84 19.96
N SER A 376 21.28 1.88 20.21
CA SER A 376 20.50 0.67 20.56
C SER A 376 19.02 0.80 20.23
N ILE A 377 18.34 -0.34 20.19
CA ILE A 377 16.90 -0.46 19.98
C ILE A 377 16.28 -1.02 21.27
N ARG A 378 15.26 -0.36 21.80
CA ARG A 378 14.46 -0.85 22.93
C ARG A 378 13.03 -1.13 22.47
N ILE A 379 12.46 -2.25 22.89
CA ILE A 379 11.10 -2.65 22.55
C ILE A 379 10.31 -2.79 23.85
N GLU A 380 9.18 -2.09 23.94
CA GLU A 380 8.28 -2.10 25.09
C GLU A 380 6.90 -2.60 24.69
N LEU A 381 6.33 -3.53 25.47
CA LEU A 381 4.96 -4.00 25.27
C LEU A 381 4.01 -3.04 26.00
N LEU A 382 3.18 -2.30 25.25
CA LEU A 382 2.26 -1.31 25.81
C LEU A 382 0.93 -1.92 26.28
N GLY A 383 0.50 -3.02 25.68
CA GLY A 383 -0.77 -3.64 26.01
C GLY A 383 -1.03 -4.96 25.30
N LEU A 384 -1.92 -5.74 25.92
CA LEU A 384 -2.46 -6.99 25.40
C LEU A 384 -3.93 -6.74 25.01
N HIS A 385 -4.33 -7.11 23.79
CA HIS A 385 -5.70 -6.97 23.25
C HIS A 385 -6.17 -5.57 22.82
N LEU A 386 -5.39 -4.86 22.00
CA LEU A 386 -5.92 -3.76 21.19
C LEU A 386 -5.95 -4.11 19.70
N ILE A 387 -7.15 -4.07 19.12
CA ILE A 387 -7.35 -4.13 17.66
C ILE A 387 -7.04 -2.73 17.13
N PHE A 388 -5.86 -2.52 16.54
CA PHE A 388 -5.50 -1.24 15.92
C PHE A 388 -5.37 -1.29 14.40
N MET A 389 -5.80 -0.18 13.81
CA MET A 389 -5.82 0.10 12.37
C MET A 389 -4.55 0.82 11.94
N LEU A 390 -3.44 0.10 11.84
CA LEU A 390 -2.18 0.61 11.27
C LEU A 390 -1.94 -0.02 9.89
N LYS A 391 -1.06 0.59 9.09
CA LYS A 391 -0.68 0.17 7.73
C LYS A 391 -0.56 -1.36 7.67
N SER A 392 -1.59 -2.02 7.14
CA SER A 392 -1.66 -3.46 6.97
C SER A 392 -1.06 -3.79 5.61
N PRO A 393 0.08 -4.49 5.52
CA PRO A 393 0.29 -5.37 4.40
C PRO A 393 -0.58 -6.60 4.63
N ARG A 394 -1.31 -6.99 3.57
CA ARG A 394 -2.02 -8.27 3.42
C ARG A 394 -3.49 -8.23 3.86
N SER A 395 -4.36 -7.99 2.88
CA SER A 395 -5.61 -8.74 2.81
C SER A 395 -5.28 -10.16 2.33
N HIS A 396 -5.09 -11.10 3.26
CA HIS A 396 -5.22 -12.52 2.91
C HIS A 396 -6.71 -12.83 2.82
N HIS A 397 -7.18 -13.09 1.60
CA HIS A 397 -8.37 -13.89 1.35
C HIS A 397 -7.97 -15.11 0.56
#